data_AF-X0VCD0-F1
#
_entry.id   AF-X0VCD0-F1
#
_cell.length_a   1.000
_cell.length_b   1.000
_cell.length_c   1.000
_cell.angle_alpha   90.00
_cell.angle_beta   90.00
_cell.angle_gamma   90.00
#
_symmetry.space_group_name_H-M   'P 1'
#
loop_
_entity.id
_entity.type
_entity.pdbx_description
1 polymer ?
#
loop_
_entity_poly.entity_id
_entity_poly.type
_entity_poly.pdbx_seq_one_letter_code
_entity_poly.pdbx_strand_id
1 'polypeptide(L)'
;KAFPRYVRDQCVEAKRYFEAKDIDMSILERALEYCLENNTLSFANLNDTYAYFKREHEREDLEIRTLSLDYQGCHEPLRVTARDLSVYKEIISASRGTNESL
;
A
#
# COMPACT_ATOMS: atom_id res chain seq x y z
N LYS A 1 -41.75 -10.86 10.41
CA LYS A 1 -40.33 -10.46 10.21
C LYS A 1 -40.30 -9.08 9.59
N ALA A 2 -39.54 -8.15 10.16
CA ALA A 2 -39.35 -6.82 9.59
C ALA A 2 -38.53 -6.92 8.28
N PHE A 3 -38.92 -6.14 7.27
CA PHE A 3 -38.22 -5.94 5.98
C PHE A 3 -37.73 -7.21 5.25
N PRO A 4 -38.64 -8.12 4.82
CA PRO A 4 -38.25 -9.33 4.09
C PRO A 4 -37.53 -9.07 2.76
N ARG A 5 -37.80 -7.92 2.11
CA ARG A 5 -37.09 -7.49 0.90
C ARG A 5 -35.63 -7.14 1.20
N TYR A 6 -35.39 -6.31 2.21
CA TYR A 6 -34.05 -5.94 2.63
C TYR A 6 -33.19 -7.16 2.96
N VAL A 7 -33.73 -8.12 3.73
CA VAL A 7 -33.01 -9.35 4.06
C VAL A 7 -32.65 -10.15 2.81
N ARG A 8 -33.58 -10.25 1.84
CA ARG A 8 -33.30 -10.90 0.56
C ARG A 8 -32.17 -10.22 -0.19
N ASP A 9 -32.20 -8.90 -0.29
CA ASP A 9 -31.21 -8.12 -1.02
C ASP A 9 -29.83 -8.25 -0.36
N GLN A 10 -29.77 -8.22 0.98
CA GLN A 10 -28.53 -8.49 1.73
C GLN A 10 -27.98 -9.90 1.48
N CYS A 11 -28.84 -10.92 1.43
CA CYS A 11 -28.41 -12.28 1.09
C CYS A 11 -27.91 -12.41 -0.36
N VAL A 12 -28.52 -11.67 -1.30
CA VAL A 12 -28.08 -11.65 -2.71
C VAL A 12 -26.71 -11.01 -2.84
N GLU A 13 -26.47 -9.88 -2.16
CA GLU A 13 -25.15 -9.23 -2.14
C GLU A 13 -24.10 -10.10 -1.44
N ALA A 14 -24.45 -10.73 -0.31
CA ALA A 14 -23.56 -11.67 0.36
C ALA A 14 -23.13 -12.80 -0.59
N LYS A 15 -24.09 -13.41 -1.29
CA LYS A 15 -23.81 -14.45 -2.30
C LYS A 15 -22.89 -13.94 -3.40
N ARG A 16 -23.16 -12.74 -3.93
CA ARG A 16 -22.36 -12.14 -5.00
C ARG A 16 -20.86 -12.03 -4.65
N TYR A 17 -20.54 -11.67 -3.41
CA TYR A 17 -19.14 -11.47 -2.99
C TYR A 17 -18.47 -12.72 -2.41
N PHE A 18 -19.25 -13.61 -1.80
CA PHE A 18 -18.75 -14.68 -0.93
C PHE A 18 -19.16 -16.10 -1.37
N GLU A 19 -20.06 -16.31 -2.34
CA GLU A 19 -20.54 -17.67 -2.72
C GLU A 19 -19.48 -18.51 -3.46
N ALA A 20 -18.60 -17.88 -4.25
CA ALA A 20 -17.63 -18.58 -5.09
C ALA A 20 -16.21 -18.65 -4.50
N LYS A 21 -16.01 -18.13 -3.28
CA LYS A 21 -14.69 -18.01 -2.66
C LYS A 21 -14.56 -19.01 -1.54
N ASP A 22 -13.39 -19.63 -1.43
CA ASP A 22 -12.99 -20.27 -0.18
C ASP A 22 -12.69 -19.16 0.83
N ILE A 23 -13.47 -19.15 1.91
CA ILE A 23 -13.48 -18.06 2.89
C ILE A 23 -12.77 -18.53 4.14
N ASP A 24 -11.69 -17.83 4.47
CA ASP A 24 -11.08 -17.97 5.77
C ASP A 24 -11.92 -17.21 6.80
N MET A 25 -12.53 -17.98 7.71
CA MET A 25 -13.39 -17.44 8.75
C MET A 25 -12.66 -16.50 9.71
N SER A 26 -11.37 -16.74 9.98
CA SER A 26 -10.58 -15.89 10.88
C SER A 26 -10.33 -14.50 10.29
N ILE A 27 -10.03 -14.45 9.00
CA ILE A 27 -9.81 -13.21 8.24
C ILE A 27 -11.13 -12.47 8.07
N LEU A 28 -12.24 -13.19 7.84
CA LEU A 28 -13.57 -12.60 7.73
C LEU A 28 -14.04 -11.98 9.05
N GLU A 29 -13.80 -12.65 10.19
CA GLU A 29 -14.13 -12.12 11.52
C GLU A 29 -13.36 -10.81 11.78
N ARG A 30 -12.05 -10.79 11.51
CA ARG A 30 -11.24 -9.57 11.60
C ARG A 30 -11.74 -8.45 10.67
N ALA A 31 -12.16 -8.80 9.45
CA ALA A 31 -12.75 -7.83 8.51
C ALA A 31 -14.08 -7.27 9.03
N LEU A 32 -14.90 -8.11 9.66
CA LEU A 32 -16.18 -7.71 10.24
C LEU A 32 -15.99 -6.75 11.41
N GLU A 33 -15.09 -7.07 12.35
CA GLU A 33 -14.76 -6.21 13.49
C GLU A 33 -14.31 -4.82 13.01
N TYR A 34 -13.40 -4.78 12.04
CA TYR A 34 -12.94 -3.53 11.45
C TYR A 34 -14.10 -2.71 10.83
N CYS A 35 -15.00 -3.37 10.10
CA CYS A 35 -16.16 -2.70 9.51
C CYS A 35 -17.14 -2.17 10.57
N LEU A 36 -17.32 -2.89 11.68
CA LEU A 36 -18.16 -2.47 12.80
C LEU A 36 -17.56 -1.25 13.53
N GLU A 37 -16.25 -1.29 13.83
CA GLU A 37 -15.54 -0.18 14.47
C GLU A 37 -15.59 1.11 13.65
N ASN A 38 -15.48 0.99 12.33
CA ASN A 38 -15.47 2.12 11.41
C ASN A 38 -16.86 2.51 10.87
N ASN A 39 -17.93 1.87 11.35
CA ASN A 39 -19.31 2.06 10.85
C ASN A 39 -19.45 1.91 9.32
N THR A 40 -18.64 1.06 8.68
CA THR A 40 -18.64 0.83 7.23
C THR A 40 -19.50 -0.39 6.85
N LEU A 41 -20.78 -0.36 7.24
CA LEU A 41 -21.70 -1.51 7.24
C LEU A 41 -22.28 -1.91 5.87
N SER A 42 -21.43 -2.26 4.90
CA SER A 42 -21.86 -2.79 3.59
C SER A 42 -21.06 -4.03 3.19
N PHE A 43 -21.68 -4.95 2.44
CA PHE A 43 -20.99 -6.14 1.92
C PHE A 43 -19.84 -5.81 0.96
N ALA A 44 -19.91 -4.68 0.24
CA ALA A 44 -18.82 -4.20 -0.60
C ALA A 44 -17.59 -3.83 0.26
N ASN A 45 -17.79 -3.03 1.31
CA ASN A 45 -16.71 -2.67 2.25
C ASN A 45 -16.14 -3.90 2.96
N LEU A 46 -17.01 -4.85 3.34
CA LEU A 46 -16.57 -6.09 3.97
C LEU A 46 -15.71 -6.93 3.02
N ASN A 47 -16.11 -7.04 1.75
CA ASN A 47 -15.34 -7.75 0.73
C ASN A 47 -13.97 -7.09 0.48
N ASP A 48 -13.93 -5.76 0.41
CA ASP A 48 -12.68 -5.02 0.17
C ASP A 48 -11.73 -5.15 1.35
N THR A 49 -12.26 -5.03 2.57
CA THR A 49 -11.51 -5.24 3.83
C THR A 49 -11.01 -6.69 3.94
N TYR A 50 -11.85 -7.68 3.62
CA TYR A 50 -11.44 -9.09 3.59
C TYR A 50 -10.32 -9.32 2.57
N ALA A 51 -10.45 -8.79 1.36
CA ALA A 51 -9.42 -8.93 0.31
C ALA A 51 -8.11 -8.21 0.69
N TYR A 52 -8.17 -7.13 1.46
CA TYR A 52 -7.00 -6.50 2.05
C TYR A 52 -6.33 -7.44 3.08
N PHE A 53 -7.08 -7.91 4.06
CA PHE A 53 -6.54 -8.76 5.12
C PHE A 53 -6.06 -10.12 4.64
N LYS A 54 -6.68 -10.69 3.60
CA LYS A 54 -6.20 -11.91 2.96
C LYS A 54 -4.82 -11.70 2.33
N ARG A 55 -4.63 -10.59 1.60
CA ARG A 55 -3.32 -10.25 1.00
C ARG A 55 -2.26 -9.98 2.06
N GLU A 56 -2.62 -9.33 3.16
CA GLU A 56 -1.67 -9.10 4.26
C GLU A 56 -1.27 -10.40 4.94
N HIS A 57 -2.20 -11.32 5.17
CA HIS A 57 -1.88 -12.63 5.73
C HIS A 57 -0.97 -13.45 4.81
N GLU A 58 -1.25 -13.46 3.50
CA GLU A 58 -0.37 -14.08 2.49
C GLU A 58 1.01 -13.40 2.40
N ARG A 59 1.13 -12.13 2.77
CA ARG A 59 2.39 -11.38 2.80
C ARG A 59 3.19 -11.57 4.09
N GLU A 60 2.55 -11.79 5.23
CA GLU A 60 3.24 -12.16 6.48
C GLU A 60 4.02 -13.46 6.31
N ASP A 61 3.49 -14.41 5.53
CA ASP A 61 4.19 -15.65 5.16
C ASP A 61 5.40 -15.41 4.24
N LEU A 62 5.43 -14.29 3.52
CA LEU A 62 6.62 -13.87 2.81
C LEU A 62 7.55 -13.20 3.82
N GLU A 63 8.42 -14.00 4.44
CA GLU A 63 9.58 -13.49 5.18
C GLU A 63 10.27 -12.43 4.31
N ILE A 64 10.03 -11.15 4.61
CA ILE A 64 10.82 -10.07 4.06
C ILE A 64 12.22 -10.36 4.59
N ARG A 65 13.12 -10.81 3.70
CA ARG A 65 14.55 -10.94 4.01
C ARG A 65 15.07 -9.56 4.37
N THR A 66 14.91 -9.22 5.63
CA THR A 66 15.50 -8.05 6.25
C THR A 66 16.97 -8.38 6.41
N LEU A 67 17.80 -7.61 5.71
CA LEU A 67 19.24 -7.70 5.89
C LEU A 67 19.54 -7.20 7.32
N SER A 68 20.45 -7.88 8.00
CA SER A 68 20.96 -7.42 9.30
C SER A 68 21.40 -5.95 9.21
N LEU A 69 21.24 -5.19 10.29
CA LEU A 69 21.78 -3.82 10.37
C LEU A 69 23.30 -3.80 10.13
N ASP A 70 23.97 -4.93 10.42
CA ASP A 70 25.40 -5.15 10.23
C ASP A 70 25.76 -5.67 8.83
N TYR A 71 24.78 -5.74 7.91
CA TYR A 71 25.00 -6.20 6.55
C TYR A 71 25.89 -5.21 5.79
N GLN A 72 27.17 -5.54 5.71
CA GLN A 72 28.13 -4.91 4.80
C GLN A 72 28.18 -5.74 3.52
N GLY A 73 27.19 -5.53 2.64
CA GLY A 73 27.22 -6.12 1.31
C GLY A 73 28.47 -5.70 0.54
N CYS A 74 28.99 -6.58 -0.31
CA CYS A 74 30.03 -6.22 -1.28
C CYS A 74 29.42 -5.29 -2.33
N HIS A 75 29.45 -3.99 -2.07
CA HIS A 75 29.06 -2.98 -3.06
C HIS A 75 30.28 -2.63 -3.90
N GLU A 76 30.15 -2.74 -5.22
CA GLU A 76 31.16 -2.13 -6.10
C GLU A 76 31.17 -0.61 -5.86
N PRO A 77 32.35 0.01 -5.73
CA PRO A 77 32.44 1.45 -5.59
C PRO A 77 31.74 2.12 -6.77
N LEU A 78 30.71 2.91 -6.47
CA LEU A 78 30.07 3.76 -7.46
C LEU A 78 31.17 4.63 -8.08
N ARG A 79 31.33 4.55 -9.41
CA ARG A 79 32.29 5.37 -10.13
C ARG A 79 31.75 6.80 -10.21
N VAL A 80 31.92 7.54 -9.11
CA VAL A 80 31.53 8.94 -9.04
C VAL A 80 32.57 9.75 -9.82
N THR A 81 32.21 10.22 -11.00
CA THR A 81 33.02 11.21 -11.71
C THR A 81 32.76 12.57 -11.09
N ALA A 82 33.78 13.17 -10.47
CA ALA A 82 33.71 14.58 -10.09
C ALA A 82 33.53 15.41 -11.35
N ARG A 83 32.55 16.32 -11.35
CA ARG A 83 32.43 17.31 -12.43
C ARG A 83 33.66 18.20 -12.39
N ASP A 84 34.12 18.60 -13.58
CA ASP A 84 35.23 19.54 -13.67
C ASP A 84 34.86 20.87 -13.00
N LEU A 85 35.83 21.48 -12.31
CA LEU A 85 35.63 22.75 -11.59
C LEU A 85 35.21 23.89 -12.52
N SER A 86 35.52 23.81 -13.83
CA SER A 86 35.05 24.76 -14.85
C SER A 86 33.53 24.87 -14.90
N VAL A 87 32.81 23.75 -14.77
CA VAL A 87 31.34 23.70 -14.79
C VAL A 87 30.75 24.54 -13.66
N TYR A 88 31.34 24.48 -12.46
CA TYR A 88 30.87 25.29 -11.33
C TYR A 88 31.18 26.77 -11.51
N LYS A 89 32.34 27.10 -12.10
CA LYS A 89 32.71 28.48 -12.42
C LYS A 89 31.75 29.10 -13.45
N GLU A 90 31.37 28.33 -14.47
CA GLU A 90 30.41 28.75 -15.48
C GLU A 90 29.03 29.03 -14.86
N ILE A 91 28.52 28.13 -14.01
CA ILE A 91 27.24 28.32 -13.31
C ILE A 91 27.27 29.57 -12.42
N ILE A 92 28.35 29.76 -11.66
CA ILE A 92 28.51 30.95 -10.80
C ILE A 92 28.56 32.22 -11.64
N SER A 93 29.28 32.22 -12.76
CA SER A 93 29.35 33.37 -13.66
C SER A 93 28.00 33.69 -14.34
N ALA A 94 27.27 32.67 -14.77
CA ALA A 94 25.94 32.81 -15.35
C ALA A 94 24.92 33.34 -14.33
N SER A 95 25.00 32.90 -13.06
CA SER A 95 24.12 33.38 -11.98
C SER A 95 24.40 34.82 -11.54
N ARG A 96 25.62 35.32 -11.75
CA ARG A 96 25.97 36.72 -11.47
C ARG A 96 25.44 37.67 -12.53
N GLY A 97 25.45 37.26 -13.80
CA GLY A 97 24.91 38.06 -14.90
C GLY A 97 23.38 38.28 -14.85
N THR A 98 22.63 37.38 -14.21
CA THR A 98 21.17 37.51 -14.05
C THR A 98 20.75 38.44 -12.90
N ASN A 99 21.67 38.80 -11.99
CA ASN A 99 21.37 39.64 -10.82
C ASN A 99 21.74 41.13 -11.01
N GLU A 100 22.32 41.52 -12.15
CA GLU A 100 22.72 42.91 -12.45
C GLU A 100 21.77 43.62 -13.46
N SER A 101 20.62 43.04 -13.77
CA SER A 101 19.60 43.62 -14.67
C SER A 101 18.25 43.91 -13.98
N LEU A 102 18.30 44.53 -12.80
CA LEU A 102 17.14 45.16 -12.13
C LEU A 102 17.52 46.57 -11.67
#